data_AF-A0A9D7VWE9-F1
#
_entry.id   AF-A0A9D7VWE9-F1
#
_cell.length_a   1.000
_cell.length_b   1.000
_cell.length_c   1.000
_cell.angle_alpha   90.00
_cell.angle_beta   90.00
_cell.angle_gamma   90.00
#
_symmetry.space_group_name_H-M   'P 1'
#
loop_
_entity.id
_entity.type
_entity.pdbx_description
1 polymer ?
#
loop_
_entity_poly.entity_id
_entity_poly.type
_entity_poly.pdbx_seq_one_letter_code
_entity_poly.pdbx_strand_id
1 'polypeptide(L)'
;GMAWLGTFHAIGTRILRRHAELAGLRPDFTILDADDQIRLAKQIIQAEGLDEKRWPARQLHNIIDGWKNRGLTPSEVPLGEARAFANGRGGDLYEAYQERLRILNATDFGDLLLEPIHLFRSHPDVLASYQQRFRYMLVDEYQDTNVAQYLWLRLLAQGNRNLCVVGDDDQSIYGWRGAEVDNILRFEHDFPGAAVIRLERNYRSTGPILAAASHLIGHNEGRLGKTLFTDAADEDAEQLTVASAWDSEEEARAIGEEIESLQRKGNSLNEMAILVRASFQMREFEDRFVTLGLSYRVIGGPRFYERREIRDALAYFRVVVQPADDLAFERIINTPKRAIGDVALKTLHDAARARRIPLVQAATEIVQT
;
A
#
# COMPACT_ATOMS: atom_id res chain seq x y z
N GLY A 1 -1.40 -6.89 -25.75
CA GLY A 1 -0.65 -5.95 -24.89
C GLY A 1 0.42 -6.68 -24.12
N MET A 2 1.32 -5.97 -23.42
CA MET A 2 2.32 -6.57 -22.54
C MET A 2 1.64 -7.35 -21.42
N ALA A 3 1.84 -8.67 -21.40
CA ALA A 3 1.12 -9.54 -20.48
C ALA A 3 1.51 -9.35 -19.01
N TRP A 4 2.68 -8.78 -18.71
CA TRP A 4 3.23 -8.66 -17.34
C TRP A 4 3.57 -7.20 -16.99
N LEU A 5 2.68 -6.29 -17.38
CA LEU A 5 2.75 -4.89 -16.98
C LEU A 5 1.80 -4.66 -15.80
N GLY A 6 2.30 -4.13 -14.69
CA GLY A 6 1.52 -3.82 -13.51
C GLY A 6 2.39 -3.52 -12.30
N THR A 7 1.76 -3.15 -11.18
CA THR A 7 2.46 -2.99 -9.90
C THR A 7 2.95 -4.34 -9.37
N PHE A 8 3.89 -4.30 -8.42
CA PHE A 8 4.35 -5.49 -7.69
C PHE A 8 3.16 -6.33 -7.17
N HIS A 9 2.18 -5.70 -6.52
CA HIS A 9 1.01 -6.38 -5.98
C HIS A 9 0.14 -7.04 -7.06
N ALA A 10 -0.04 -6.40 -8.21
CA ALA A 10 -0.83 -6.94 -9.32
C ALA A 10 -0.13 -8.16 -9.96
N ILE A 11 1.18 -8.06 -10.19
CA ILE A 11 1.99 -9.17 -10.69
C ILE A 11 2.03 -10.32 -9.67
N GLY A 12 2.17 -9.98 -8.38
CA GLY A 12 2.26 -10.93 -7.26
C GLY A 12 0.97 -11.70 -7.10
N THR A 13 -0.16 -11.00 -7.15
CA THR A 13 -1.50 -11.62 -7.19
C THR A 13 -1.60 -12.59 -8.36
N ARG A 14 -1.19 -12.19 -9.56
CA ARG A 14 -1.28 -13.07 -10.73
C ARG A 14 -0.42 -14.33 -10.61
N ILE A 15 0.79 -14.21 -10.06
CA ILE A 15 1.68 -15.35 -9.79
C ILE A 15 1.04 -16.26 -8.74
N LEU A 16 0.59 -15.68 -7.63
CA LEU A 16 -0.01 -16.42 -6.53
C LEU A 16 -1.28 -17.14 -6.95
N ARG A 17 -2.16 -16.51 -7.75
CA ARG A 17 -3.38 -17.15 -8.29
C ARG A 17 -3.06 -18.38 -9.13
N ARG A 18 -1.97 -18.35 -9.90
CA ARG A 18 -1.55 -19.49 -10.74
C ARG A 18 -0.95 -20.63 -9.93
N HIS A 19 -0.36 -20.33 -8.78
CA HIS A 19 0.36 -21.29 -7.94
C HIS A 19 -0.23 -21.37 -6.53
N ALA A 20 -1.53 -21.09 -6.38
CA ALA A 20 -2.15 -20.89 -5.07
C ALA A 20 -2.01 -22.12 -4.18
N GLU A 21 -2.16 -23.32 -4.77
CA GLU A 21 -2.05 -24.58 -4.05
C GLU A 21 -0.66 -24.80 -3.43
N LEU A 22 0.39 -24.32 -4.08
CA LEU A 22 1.77 -24.39 -3.56
C LEU A 22 2.00 -23.45 -2.37
N ALA A 23 1.16 -22.41 -2.23
CA ALA A 23 1.12 -21.51 -1.08
C ALA A 23 0.06 -21.94 -0.04
N GLY A 24 -0.54 -23.13 -0.18
CA GLY A 24 -1.62 -23.59 0.71
C GLY A 24 -2.92 -22.79 0.60
N LEU A 25 -3.13 -22.11 -0.54
CA LEU A 25 -4.31 -21.32 -0.85
C LEU A 25 -5.09 -21.94 -2.01
N ARG A 26 -6.33 -21.49 -2.19
CA ARG A 26 -7.11 -21.77 -3.41
C ARG A 26 -7.03 -20.58 -4.36
N PRO A 27 -7.12 -20.79 -5.69
CA PRO A 27 -7.00 -19.71 -6.68
C PRO A 27 -8.07 -18.62 -6.57
N ASP A 28 -9.11 -18.79 -5.77
CA ASP A 28 -10.22 -17.86 -5.51
C ASP A 28 -10.08 -17.13 -4.16
N PHE A 29 -8.88 -17.08 -3.57
CA PHE A 29 -8.60 -16.36 -2.32
C PHE A 29 -9.08 -14.89 -2.32
N THR A 30 -9.43 -14.34 -1.16
CA THR A 30 -9.81 -12.92 -1.04
C THR A 30 -8.61 -12.05 -0.66
N ILE A 31 -8.55 -10.81 -1.16
CA ILE A 31 -7.53 -9.83 -0.73
C ILE A 31 -8.15 -8.90 0.32
N LEU A 32 -7.60 -8.90 1.54
CA LEU A 32 -8.12 -8.09 2.65
C LEU A 32 -7.64 -6.64 2.58
N ASP A 33 -8.56 -5.70 2.77
CA ASP A 33 -8.22 -4.29 2.98
C ASP A 33 -7.72 -4.02 4.41
N ALA A 34 -7.20 -2.82 4.68
CA ALA A 34 -6.62 -2.50 5.98
C ALA A 34 -7.63 -2.63 7.14
N ASP A 35 -8.91 -2.32 6.92
CA ASP A 35 -9.93 -2.41 7.96
C ASP A 35 -10.27 -3.87 8.28
N ASP A 36 -10.38 -4.72 7.26
CA ASP A 36 -10.56 -6.16 7.43
C ASP A 36 -9.35 -6.80 8.13
N GLN A 37 -8.13 -6.35 7.82
CA GLN A 37 -6.90 -6.79 8.50
C GLN A 37 -6.90 -6.38 9.99
N ILE A 38 -7.31 -5.14 10.31
CA ILE A 38 -7.42 -4.67 11.70
C ILE A 38 -8.50 -5.46 12.46
N ARG A 39 -9.64 -5.76 11.82
CA ARG A 39 -10.68 -6.61 12.42
C ARG A 39 -10.17 -8.01 12.71
N LEU A 40 -9.44 -8.61 11.78
CA LEU A 40 -8.82 -9.91 11.97
C LEU A 40 -7.84 -9.91 13.14
N ALA A 41 -6.97 -8.89 13.21
CA ALA A 41 -6.05 -8.71 14.33
C ALA A 41 -6.78 -8.58 15.68
N LYS A 42 -7.91 -7.85 15.71
CA LYS A 42 -8.76 -7.74 16.90
C LYS A 42 -9.34 -9.08 17.34
N GLN A 43 -9.86 -9.88 16.41
CA GLN A 43 -10.40 -11.21 16.71
C GLN A 43 -9.33 -12.13 17.33
N ILE A 44 -8.10 -12.06 16.83
CA ILE A 44 -6.97 -12.86 17.36
C ILE A 44 -6.60 -12.41 18.77
N ILE A 45 -6.47 -11.10 19.01
CA ILE A 45 -6.19 -10.55 20.34
C ILE A 45 -7.24 -11.03 21.36
N GLN A 46 -8.52 -10.97 21.00
CA GLN A 46 -9.61 -11.43 21.87
C GLN A 46 -9.59 -12.95 22.08
N ALA A 47 -9.30 -13.73 21.04
CA ALA A 47 -9.20 -15.19 21.13
C ALA A 47 -8.07 -15.63 22.07
N GLU A 48 -6.97 -14.86 22.10
CA GLU A 48 -5.80 -15.11 22.95
C GLU A 48 -5.92 -14.55 24.38
N GLY A 49 -7.12 -14.06 24.75
CA GLY A 49 -7.42 -13.53 26.09
C GLY A 49 -6.73 -12.21 26.40
N LEU A 50 -6.28 -11.46 25.39
CA LEU A 50 -5.61 -10.18 25.56
C LEU A 50 -6.62 -9.02 25.57
N ASP A 51 -6.34 -8.00 26.39
CA ASP A 51 -7.14 -6.78 26.45
C ASP A 51 -6.80 -5.84 25.28
N GLU A 52 -7.75 -5.64 24.37
CA GLU A 52 -7.64 -4.74 23.21
C GLU A 52 -7.35 -3.29 23.60
N LYS A 53 -7.80 -2.83 24.78
CA LYS A 53 -7.52 -1.46 25.24
C LYS A 53 -6.05 -1.27 25.55
N ARG A 54 -5.41 -2.30 26.09
CA ARG A 54 -3.97 -2.30 26.41
C ARG A 54 -3.12 -2.66 25.19
N TRP A 55 -3.64 -3.52 24.31
CA TRP A 55 -2.95 -4.01 23.12
C TRP A 55 -3.82 -3.74 21.88
N PRO A 56 -3.73 -2.53 21.29
CA PRO A 56 -4.62 -2.14 20.20
C PRO A 56 -4.39 -2.98 18.94
N ALA A 57 -5.47 -3.42 18.31
CA ALA A 57 -5.42 -4.20 17.06
C ALA A 57 -4.71 -3.48 15.91
N ARG A 58 -4.86 -2.16 15.83
CA ARG A 58 -4.15 -1.32 14.85
C ARG A 58 -2.64 -1.37 15.04
N GLN A 59 -2.16 -1.44 16.28
CA GLN A 59 -0.74 -1.56 16.57
C GLN A 59 -0.22 -2.93 16.12
N LEU A 60 -0.94 -4.01 16.41
CA LEU A 60 -0.58 -5.35 15.93
C LEU A 60 -0.54 -5.42 14.40
N HIS A 61 -1.55 -4.87 13.72
CA HIS A 61 -1.58 -4.78 12.25
C HIS A 61 -0.35 -4.05 11.69
N ASN A 62 0.00 -2.88 12.23
CA ASN A 62 1.17 -2.13 11.76
C ASN A 62 2.49 -2.89 11.98
N ILE A 63 2.61 -3.62 13.10
CA ILE A 63 3.79 -4.44 13.38
C ILE A 63 3.92 -5.58 12.36
N ILE A 64 2.82 -6.30 12.09
CA ILE A 64 2.79 -7.38 11.10
C ILE A 64 3.09 -6.85 9.69
N ASP A 65 2.48 -5.73 9.29
CA ASP A 65 2.76 -5.09 8.00
C ASP A 65 4.25 -4.73 7.86
N GLY A 66 4.85 -4.19 8.92
CA GLY A 66 6.30 -3.91 8.98
C GLY A 66 7.17 -5.16 8.78
N TRP A 67 6.80 -6.29 9.39
CA TRP A 67 7.50 -7.56 9.19
C TRP A 67 7.35 -8.09 7.74
N LYS A 68 6.14 -8.01 7.17
CA LYS A 68 5.89 -8.42 5.78
C LYS A 68 6.62 -7.54 4.77
N ASN A 69 6.68 -6.22 4.98
CA ASN A 69 7.44 -5.29 4.14
C ASN A 69 8.95 -5.59 4.15
N ARG A 70 9.44 -6.23 5.22
CA ARG A 70 10.82 -6.73 5.34
C ARG A 70 11.01 -8.13 4.75
N GLY A 71 9.95 -8.75 4.24
CA GLY A 71 9.98 -10.11 3.70
C GLY A 71 10.13 -11.20 4.76
N LEU A 72 9.70 -10.94 6.01
CA LEU A 72 9.84 -11.87 7.12
C LEU A 72 8.56 -12.70 7.30
N THR A 73 8.69 -14.02 7.26
CA THR A 73 7.65 -14.96 7.73
C THR A 73 7.61 -14.99 9.27
N PRO A 74 6.55 -15.55 9.90
CA PRO A 74 6.48 -15.64 11.36
C PRO A 74 7.72 -16.27 12.02
N SER A 75 8.32 -17.29 11.38
CA SER A 75 9.53 -17.96 11.85
C SER A 75 10.83 -17.16 11.66
N GLU A 76 10.82 -16.13 10.81
CA GLU A 76 12.01 -15.31 10.49
C GLU A 76 12.05 -14.00 11.29
N VAL A 77 10.99 -13.67 12.03
CA VAL A 77 10.96 -12.46 12.86
C VAL A 77 12.02 -12.54 13.97
N PRO A 78 12.91 -11.54 14.12
CA PRO A 78 13.90 -11.52 15.19
C PRO A 78 13.26 -11.62 16.58
N LEU A 79 13.82 -12.46 17.45
CA LEU A 79 13.25 -12.77 18.77
C LEU A 79 12.96 -11.52 19.63
N GLY A 80 13.80 -10.49 19.53
CA GLY A 80 13.59 -9.22 20.23
C GLY A 80 12.34 -8.48 19.76
N GLU A 81 12.10 -8.45 18.45
CA GLU A 81 10.92 -7.82 17.84
C GLU A 81 9.66 -8.65 18.11
N ALA A 82 9.75 -9.97 17.95
CA ALA A 82 8.65 -10.90 18.22
C ALA A 82 8.14 -10.77 19.66
N ARG A 83 9.00 -10.37 20.61
CA ARG A 83 8.65 -10.18 22.01
C ARG A 83 8.19 -8.77 22.39
N ALA A 84 8.25 -7.81 21.47
CA ALA A 84 7.99 -6.39 21.77
C ALA A 84 6.50 -6.09 22.05
N PHE A 85 5.59 -6.95 21.61
CA PHE A 85 4.15 -6.76 21.75
C PHE A 85 3.52 -7.83 22.66
N ALA A 86 2.41 -7.47 23.32
CA ALA A 86 1.57 -8.38 24.10
C ALA A 86 2.33 -9.24 25.13
N ASN A 87 3.28 -8.64 25.86
CA ASN A 87 4.13 -9.31 26.85
C ASN A 87 4.96 -10.48 26.27
N GLY A 88 5.50 -10.34 25.06
CA GLY A 88 6.35 -11.38 24.47
C GLY A 88 5.69 -12.21 23.37
N ARG A 89 4.42 -11.95 23.05
CA ARG A 89 3.57 -12.81 22.21
C ARG A 89 3.37 -12.30 20.79
N GLY A 90 4.10 -11.26 20.37
CA GLY A 90 3.95 -10.66 19.03
C GLY A 90 4.18 -11.67 17.89
N GLY A 91 5.20 -12.53 18.02
CA GLY A 91 5.48 -13.62 17.07
C GLY A 91 4.33 -14.62 16.99
N ASP A 92 3.86 -15.12 18.14
CA ASP A 92 2.74 -16.07 18.21
C ASP A 92 1.46 -15.48 17.59
N LEU A 93 1.19 -14.19 17.84
CA LEU A 93 0.04 -13.49 17.26
C LEU A 93 0.15 -13.35 15.73
N TYR A 94 1.37 -13.19 15.20
CA TYR A 94 1.58 -13.17 13.75
C TYR A 94 1.41 -14.55 13.13
N GLU A 95 1.88 -15.61 13.78
CA GLU A 95 1.62 -16.98 13.34
C GLU A 95 0.12 -17.29 13.32
N ALA A 96 -0.60 -16.96 14.40
CA ALA A 96 -2.06 -17.09 14.47
C ALA A 96 -2.77 -16.26 13.39
N TYR A 97 -2.24 -15.08 13.05
CA TYR A 97 -2.74 -14.23 11.97
C TYR A 97 -2.59 -14.89 10.59
N GLN A 98 -1.40 -15.40 10.25
CA GLN A 98 -1.20 -16.11 8.98
C GLN A 98 -2.01 -17.40 8.90
N GLU A 99 -2.14 -18.15 9.99
CA GLU A 99 -2.99 -19.34 10.05
C GLU A 99 -4.46 -18.98 9.77
N ARG A 100 -4.96 -17.91 10.40
CA ARG A 100 -6.35 -17.49 10.19
C ARG A 100 -6.59 -17.00 8.77
N LEU A 101 -5.64 -16.30 8.14
CA LEU A 101 -5.70 -15.95 6.73
C LEU A 101 -5.81 -17.19 5.83
N ARG A 102 -4.98 -18.22 6.06
CA ARG A 102 -5.05 -19.49 5.32
C ARG A 102 -6.40 -20.19 5.47
N ILE A 103 -6.94 -20.26 6.69
CA ILE A 103 -8.28 -20.82 6.95
C ILE A 103 -9.37 -20.09 6.17
N LEU A 104 -9.29 -18.76 6.14
CA LEU A 104 -10.23 -17.91 5.40
C LEU A 104 -10.01 -17.92 3.88
N ASN A 105 -8.97 -18.61 3.40
CA ASN A 105 -8.50 -18.50 2.02
C ASN A 105 -8.35 -17.04 1.61
N ALA A 106 -7.60 -16.28 2.41
CA ALA A 106 -7.41 -14.86 2.23
C ALA A 106 -5.92 -14.50 2.31
N THR A 107 -5.58 -13.40 1.68
CA THR A 107 -4.25 -12.78 1.68
C THR A 107 -4.41 -11.31 2.00
N ASP A 108 -3.45 -10.67 2.65
CA ASP A 108 -3.38 -9.22 2.68
C ASP A 108 -2.41 -8.66 1.62
N PHE A 109 -2.24 -7.33 1.59
CA PHE A 109 -1.34 -6.67 0.64
C PHE A 109 0.12 -7.10 0.83
N GLY A 110 0.57 -7.34 2.06
CA GLY A 110 1.92 -7.80 2.35
C GLY A 110 2.16 -9.21 1.81
N ASP A 111 1.16 -10.11 1.92
CA ASP A 111 1.23 -11.48 1.39
C ASP A 111 1.37 -11.51 -0.13
N LEU A 112 0.82 -10.53 -0.85
CA LEU A 112 1.00 -10.42 -2.31
C LEU A 112 2.46 -10.19 -2.72
N LEU A 113 3.35 -9.84 -1.78
CA LEU A 113 4.79 -9.74 -1.96
C LEU A 113 5.50 -10.92 -1.29
N LEU A 114 5.14 -11.22 -0.05
CA LEU A 114 5.78 -12.25 0.77
C LEU A 114 5.59 -13.67 0.22
N GLU A 115 4.37 -14.03 -0.18
CA GLU A 115 4.06 -15.39 -0.67
C GLU A 115 4.77 -15.71 -2.00
N PRO A 116 4.85 -14.80 -3.00
CA PRO A 116 5.70 -15.02 -4.17
C PRO A 116 7.18 -15.23 -3.83
N ILE A 117 7.73 -14.51 -2.85
CA ILE A 117 9.12 -14.70 -2.41
C ILE A 117 9.28 -16.10 -1.79
N HIS A 118 8.36 -16.49 -0.91
CA HIS A 118 8.37 -17.81 -0.29
C HIS A 118 8.23 -18.94 -1.33
N LEU A 119 7.29 -18.79 -2.28
CA LEU A 119 7.08 -19.71 -3.40
C LEU A 119 8.36 -19.90 -4.20
N PHE A 120 9.05 -18.82 -4.56
CA PHE A 120 10.28 -18.89 -5.35
C PHE A 120 11.45 -19.51 -4.60
N ARG A 121 11.54 -19.32 -3.28
CA ARG A 121 12.56 -19.95 -2.44
C ARG A 121 12.31 -21.45 -2.23
N SER A 122 11.05 -21.84 -2.06
CA SER A 122 10.64 -23.23 -1.79
C SER A 122 10.51 -24.10 -3.04
N HIS A 123 10.21 -23.50 -4.20
CA HIS A 123 9.99 -24.19 -5.47
C HIS A 123 10.91 -23.62 -6.58
N PRO A 124 12.18 -24.06 -6.64
CA PRO A 124 13.16 -23.55 -7.60
C PRO A 124 12.76 -23.74 -9.08
N ASP A 125 11.96 -24.77 -9.37
CA ASP A 125 11.40 -25.04 -10.70
C ASP A 125 10.40 -23.96 -11.14
N VAL A 126 9.55 -23.50 -10.22
CA VAL A 126 8.64 -22.37 -10.46
C VAL A 126 9.44 -21.10 -10.69
N LEU A 127 10.44 -20.81 -9.84
CA LEU A 127 11.34 -19.66 -10.02
C LEU A 127 12.02 -19.71 -11.39
N ALA A 128 12.60 -20.85 -11.78
CA ALA A 128 13.28 -21.01 -13.07
C ALA A 128 12.35 -20.73 -14.26
N SER A 129 11.09 -21.15 -14.19
CA SER A 129 10.07 -20.85 -15.21
C SER A 129 9.81 -19.34 -15.34
N TYR A 130 9.73 -18.61 -14.22
CA TYR A 130 9.58 -17.15 -14.26
C TYR A 130 10.84 -16.43 -14.70
N GLN A 131 12.02 -16.89 -14.29
CA GLN A 131 13.30 -16.35 -14.77
C GLN A 131 13.44 -16.49 -16.28
N GLN A 132 13.05 -17.62 -16.86
CA GLN A 132 13.03 -17.82 -18.32
C GLN A 132 12.01 -16.91 -19.02
N ARG A 133 10.85 -16.67 -18.39
CA ARG A 133 9.79 -15.81 -18.92
C ARG A 133 10.16 -14.33 -18.86
N PHE A 134 10.72 -13.87 -17.75
CA PHE A 134 11.11 -12.49 -17.50
C PHE A 134 12.54 -12.26 -17.96
N ARG A 135 12.74 -12.38 -19.28
CA ARG A 135 14.05 -12.19 -19.90
C ARG A 135 14.57 -10.76 -19.77
N TYR A 136 13.67 -9.78 -19.71
CA TYR A 136 13.98 -8.37 -19.48
C TYR A 136 12.98 -7.83 -18.46
N MET A 137 13.48 -7.14 -17.44
CA MET A 137 12.66 -6.54 -16.39
C MET A 137 12.94 -5.05 -16.33
N LEU A 138 11.87 -4.25 -16.33
CA LEU A 138 11.92 -2.82 -16.13
C LEU A 138 11.16 -2.50 -14.86
N VAL A 139 11.80 -1.77 -13.95
CA VAL A 139 11.20 -1.32 -12.69
C VAL A 139 11.32 0.18 -12.62
N ASP A 140 10.18 0.84 -12.44
CA ASP A 140 10.09 2.28 -12.26
C ASP A 140 9.95 2.62 -10.77
N GLU A 141 10.24 3.87 -10.39
CA GLU A 141 10.20 4.37 -9.00
C GLU A 141 10.98 3.49 -8.00
N TYR A 142 12.18 3.05 -8.40
CA TYR A 142 12.96 2.07 -7.64
C TYR A 142 13.39 2.55 -6.25
N GLN A 143 13.52 3.86 -6.05
CA GLN A 143 13.84 4.47 -4.76
C GLN A 143 12.80 4.17 -3.68
N ASP A 144 11.54 3.90 -4.07
CA ASP A 144 10.43 3.67 -3.16
C ASP A 144 10.21 2.17 -2.86
N THR A 145 11.15 1.33 -3.28
CA THR A 145 11.06 -0.11 -3.05
C THR A 145 11.35 -0.48 -1.61
N ASN A 146 10.52 -1.35 -1.04
CA ASN A 146 10.79 -1.98 0.26
C ASN A 146 11.69 -3.22 0.11
N VAL A 147 12.16 -3.74 1.24
CA VAL A 147 13.05 -4.93 1.27
C VAL A 147 12.40 -6.14 0.59
N ALA A 148 11.10 -6.39 0.80
CA ALA A 148 10.41 -7.50 0.16
C ALA A 148 10.43 -7.38 -1.38
N GLN A 149 10.11 -6.21 -1.94
CA GLN A 149 10.17 -5.94 -3.37
C GLN A 149 11.59 -6.11 -3.92
N TYR A 150 12.60 -5.60 -3.21
CA TYR A 150 14.01 -5.80 -3.55
C TYR A 150 14.38 -7.29 -3.58
N LEU A 151 14.04 -8.07 -2.55
CA LEU A 151 14.31 -9.51 -2.48
C LEU A 151 13.66 -10.26 -3.63
N TRP A 152 12.44 -9.87 -3.97
CA TRP A 152 11.69 -10.48 -5.06
C TRP A 152 12.34 -10.23 -6.43
N LEU A 153 12.75 -8.99 -6.70
CA LEU A 153 13.51 -8.65 -7.90
C LEU A 153 14.85 -9.38 -7.96
N ARG A 154 15.55 -9.49 -6.84
CA ARG A 154 16.84 -10.19 -6.77
C ARG A 154 16.69 -11.66 -7.13
N LEU A 155 15.67 -12.36 -6.62
CA LEU A 155 15.37 -13.74 -6.98
C LEU A 155 15.14 -13.90 -8.48
N LEU A 156 14.35 -13.01 -9.10
CA LEU A 156 14.06 -13.05 -10.54
C LEU A 156 15.28 -12.69 -11.40
N ALA A 157 16.07 -11.69 -11.00
CA ALA A 157 17.22 -11.21 -11.76
C ALA A 157 18.43 -12.16 -11.71
N GLN A 158 18.47 -13.10 -10.75
CA GLN A 158 19.52 -14.13 -10.70
C GLN A 158 19.54 -15.04 -11.93
N GLY A 159 18.38 -15.31 -12.54
CA GLY A 159 18.30 -16.15 -13.73
C GLY A 159 18.72 -15.45 -15.02
N ASN A 160 18.52 -14.12 -15.10
CA ASN A 160 18.88 -13.27 -16.23
C ASN A 160 19.29 -11.88 -15.73
N ARG A 161 20.51 -11.44 -16.02
CA ARG A 161 21.06 -10.14 -15.57
C ARG A 161 20.53 -8.92 -16.36
N ASN A 162 19.32 -9.01 -16.88
CA ASN A 162 18.68 -7.99 -17.73
C ASN A 162 17.63 -7.21 -16.93
N LEU A 163 18.05 -6.68 -15.78
CA LEU A 163 17.23 -5.82 -14.94
C LEU A 163 17.61 -4.36 -15.21
N CYS A 164 16.63 -3.56 -15.61
CA CYS A 164 16.74 -2.11 -15.71
C CYS A 164 15.86 -1.50 -14.63
N VAL A 165 16.46 -0.74 -13.71
CA VAL A 165 15.72 0.04 -12.71
C VAL A 165 15.85 1.52 -13.03
N VAL A 166 14.77 2.25 -12.82
CA VAL A 166 14.71 3.71 -12.94
C VAL A 166 14.23 4.25 -11.61
N GLY A 167 14.88 5.31 -11.13
CA GLY A 167 14.50 5.94 -9.88
C GLY A 167 15.35 7.17 -9.59
N ASP A 168 14.92 7.92 -8.58
CA ASP A 168 15.53 9.16 -8.13
C ASP A 168 15.67 9.12 -6.60
N ASP A 169 16.90 9.07 -6.10
CA ASP A 169 17.23 9.03 -4.66
C ASP A 169 16.67 10.22 -3.87
N ASP A 170 16.52 11.39 -4.50
CA ASP A 170 15.99 12.60 -3.89
C ASP A 170 14.45 12.61 -3.79
N GLN A 171 13.79 11.68 -4.47
CA GLN A 171 12.33 11.57 -4.52
C GLN A 171 11.79 10.44 -3.62
N SER A 172 12.64 9.79 -2.82
CA SER A 172 12.21 8.77 -1.86
C SER A 172 11.41 9.39 -0.71
N ILE A 173 10.07 9.36 -0.80
CA ILE A 173 9.14 9.94 0.19
C ILE A 173 8.35 8.88 0.98
N TYR A 174 8.55 7.60 0.69
CA TYR A 174 7.81 6.48 1.30
C TYR A 174 8.57 5.74 2.42
N GLY A 175 9.60 6.34 3.02
CA GLY A 175 10.37 5.71 4.10
C GLY A 175 9.52 5.22 5.29
N TRP A 176 8.43 5.92 5.62
CA TRP A 176 7.47 5.50 6.66
C TRP A 176 6.68 4.23 6.31
N ARG A 177 6.68 3.78 5.05
CA ARG A 177 6.13 2.51 4.57
C ARG A 177 7.20 1.42 4.39
N GLY A 178 8.42 1.67 4.86
CA GLY A 178 9.53 0.74 4.75
C GLY A 178 10.23 0.77 3.39
N ALA A 179 10.07 1.84 2.59
CA ALA A 179 10.94 2.07 1.45
C ALA A 179 12.38 2.30 1.91
N GLU A 180 13.33 1.66 1.25
CA GLU A 180 14.75 1.72 1.60
C GLU A 180 15.51 2.37 0.44
N VAL A 181 15.83 3.67 0.57
CA VAL A 181 16.61 4.40 -0.45
C VAL A 181 17.97 3.74 -0.70
N ASP A 182 18.51 3.05 0.30
CA ASP A 182 19.72 2.23 0.17
C ASP A 182 19.64 1.20 -0.96
N ASN A 183 18.45 0.73 -1.35
CA ASN A 183 18.28 -0.21 -2.46
C ASN A 183 18.79 0.38 -3.78
N ILE A 184 18.48 1.64 -4.08
CA ILE A 184 18.97 2.30 -5.30
C ILE A 184 20.45 2.67 -5.18
N LEU A 185 20.89 3.11 -3.99
CA LEU A 185 22.28 3.49 -3.73
C LEU A 185 23.24 2.30 -3.84
N ARG A 186 22.79 1.08 -3.50
CA ARG A 186 23.59 -0.15 -3.51
C ARG A 186 23.43 -0.97 -4.79
N PHE A 187 22.70 -0.47 -5.79
CA PHE A 187 22.38 -1.25 -6.99
C PHE A 187 23.64 -1.76 -7.72
N GLU A 188 24.67 -0.92 -7.89
CA GLU A 188 25.93 -1.31 -8.53
C GLU A 188 26.70 -2.39 -7.75
N HIS A 189 26.59 -2.37 -6.43
CA HIS A 189 27.20 -3.37 -5.55
C HIS A 189 26.46 -4.71 -5.65
N ASP A 190 25.13 -4.68 -5.65
CA ASP A 190 24.28 -5.87 -5.64
C ASP A 190 24.15 -6.53 -7.03
N PHE A 191 24.32 -5.75 -8.09
CA PHE A 191 24.33 -6.19 -9.48
C PHE A 191 25.66 -5.80 -10.17
N PRO A 192 26.77 -6.52 -9.90
CA PRO A 192 28.07 -6.19 -10.48
C PRO A 192 28.03 -6.18 -12.01
N GLY A 193 28.53 -5.09 -12.60
CA GLY A 193 28.49 -4.84 -14.04
C GLY A 193 27.26 -4.06 -14.53
N ALA A 194 26.42 -3.56 -13.62
CA ALA A 194 25.36 -2.63 -13.96
C ALA A 194 25.94 -1.35 -14.61
N ALA A 195 25.30 -0.88 -15.67
CA ALA A 195 25.61 0.41 -16.27
C ALA A 195 24.73 1.49 -15.62
N VAL A 196 25.35 2.54 -15.10
CA VAL A 196 24.65 3.70 -14.53
C VAL A 196 24.56 4.79 -15.58
N ILE A 197 23.33 5.22 -15.88
CA ILE A 197 23.05 6.32 -16.79
C ILE A 197 22.34 7.42 -15.99
N ARG A 198 22.92 8.61 -15.94
CA ARG A 198 22.35 9.77 -15.27
C ARG A 198 21.60 10.64 -16.28
N LEU A 199 20.34 10.92 -15.99
CA LEU A 199 19.50 11.81 -16.81
C LEU A 199 19.36 13.14 -16.08
N GLU A 200 20.24 14.09 -16.40
CA GLU A 200 20.32 15.38 -15.70
C GLU A 200 19.55 16.50 -16.42
N ARG A 201 19.15 16.26 -17.65
CA ARG A 201 18.37 17.22 -18.43
C ARG A 201 16.89 17.15 -18.05
N ASN A 202 16.37 18.24 -17.50
CA ASN A 202 14.98 18.41 -17.14
C ASN A 202 14.20 19.04 -18.30
N TYR A 203 13.06 18.44 -18.62
CA TYR A 203 12.17 18.88 -19.70
C TYR A 203 10.81 19.42 -19.19
N ARG A 204 10.63 19.51 -17.86
CA ARG A 204 9.35 19.83 -17.22
C ARG A 204 9.30 21.24 -16.66
N SER A 205 10.39 21.71 -16.06
CA SER A 205 10.42 22.89 -15.21
C SER A 205 11.36 23.96 -15.78
N THR A 206 11.08 25.21 -15.42
CA THR A 206 11.87 26.39 -15.79
C THR A 206 13.12 26.53 -14.91
N GLY A 207 14.06 27.38 -15.32
CA GLY A 207 15.30 27.65 -14.58
C GLY A 207 15.05 28.07 -13.12
N PRO A 208 14.16 29.04 -12.81
CA PRO A 208 13.88 29.45 -11.43
C PRO A 208 13.39 28.31 -10.53
N ILE A 209 12.48 27.45 -11.02
CA ILE A 209 11.97 26.29 -10.28
C ILE A 209 13.10 25.30 -10.00
N LEU A 210 13.92 24.98 -11.01
CA LEU A 210 15.04 24.06 -10.87
C LEU A 210 16.13 24.59 -9.94
N ALA A 211 16.41 25.89 -9.97
CA ALA A 211 17.37 26.53 -9.09
C ALA A 211 16.94 26.40 -7.62
N ALA A 212 15.67 26.67 -7.31
CA ALA A 212 15.14 26.52 -5.96
C ALA A 212 15.16 25.06 -5.49
N ALA A 213 14.71 24.13 -6.33
CA ALA A 213 14.73 22.70 -6.01
C ALA A 213 16.17 22.19 -5.76
N SER A 214 17.11 22.58 -6.62
CA SER A 214 18.53 22.21 -6.52
C SER A 214 19.19 22.79 -5.26
N HIS A 215 18.87 24.03 -4.91
CA HIS A 215 19.38 24.66 -3.71
C HIS A 215 18.82 23.99 -2.44
N LEU A 216 17.52 23.70 -2.40
CA LEU A 216 16.88 23.04 -1.27
C LEU A 216 17.48 21.66 -1.02
N ILE A 217 17.58 20.83 -2.06
CA ILE A 217 18.09 19.46 -1.94
C ILE A 217 19.59 19.40 -1.62
N GLY A 218 20.35 20.48 -1.89
CA GLY A 218 21.76 20.60 -1.52
C GLY A 218 22.05 20.51 -0.02
N HIS A 219 21.02 20.67 0.83
CA HIS A 219 21.13 20.54 2.29
C HIS A 219 21.09 19.08 2.77
N ASN A 220 20.70 18.12 1.92
CA ASN A 220 20.62 16.71 2.26
C ASN A 220 21.97 16.01 2.09
N GLU A 221 22.34 15.18 3.07
CA GLU A 221 23.53 14.32 3.03
C GLU A 221 23.22 12.94 2.44
N GLY A 222 24.25 12.19 2.00
CA GLY A 222 24.11 10.78 1.59
C GLY A 222 23.50 10.51 0.20
N ARG A 223 23.62 11.46 -0.72
CA ARG A 223 23.01 11.43 -2.07
C ARG A 223 23.99 10.95 -3.14
N LEU A 224 23.47 10.47 -4.29
CA LEU A 224 24.31 10.10 -5.45
C LEU A 224 24.96 11.30 -6.16
N GLY A 225 24.47 12.51 -5.87
CA GLY A 225 24.95 13.77 -6.43
C GLY A 225 24.63 13.90 -7.93
N LYS A 226 23.69 14.79 -8.26
CA LYS A 226 23.30 15.12 -9.64
C LYS A 226 23.02 16.61 -9.78
N THR A 227 23.23 17.15 -10.98
CA THR A 227 22.96 18.56 -11.28
C THR A 227 21.93 18.66 -12.38
N LEU A 228 20.69 18.98 -12.01
CA LEU A 228 19.62 19.16 -12.99
C LEU A 228 19.76 20.48 -13.74
N PHE A 229 19.59 20.46 -15.06
CA PHE A 229 19.57 21.66 -15.91
C PHE A 229 18.44 21.60 -16.93
N THR A 230 18.03 22.75 -17.48
CA THR A 230 16.99 22.87 -18.51
C THR A 230 17.50 23.71 -19.67
N ASP A 231 17.02 23.45 -20.89
CA ASP A 231 17.26 24.30 -22.07
C ASP A 231 16.07 25.20 -22.38
N ALA A 232 15.04 25.21 -21.53
CA ALA A 232 13.96 26.18 -21.64
C ALA A 232 14.54 27.59 -21.51
N ALA A 233 14.14 28.51 -22.40
CA ALA A 233 14.59 29.88 -22.35
C ALA A 233 14.11 30.53 -21.04
N ASP A 234 15.04 31.08 -20.27
CA ASP A 234 14.73 31.75 -19.00
C ASP A 234 14.12 33.16 -19.20
N GLU A 235 14.15 33.70 -20.42
CA GLU A 235 13.75 35.08 -20.73
C GLU A 235 12.28 35.38 -20.40
N ASP A 236 11.41 34.36 -20.43
CA ASP A 236 9.98 34.46 -20.09
C ASP A 236 9.61 33.68 -18.79
N ALA A 237 10.59 33.22 -18.01
CA ALA A 237 10.31 32.40 -16.83
C ALA A 237 9.84 33.25 -15.63
N GLU A 238 8.60 33.03 -15.18
CA GLU A 238 8.09 33.64 -13.96
C GLU A 238 8.92 33.24 -12.72
N GLN A 239 9.12 34.21 -11.82
CA GLN A 239 9.85 33.99 -10.58
C GLN A 239 8.96 33.29 -9.53
N LEU A 240 9.60 32.51 -8.67
CA LEU A 240 8.93 31.89 -7.53
C LEU A 240 8.44 32.97 -6.57
N THR A 241 7.16 32.90 -6.20
CA THR A 241 6.55 33.81 -5.23
C THR A 241 6.35 33.10 -3.91
N VAL A 242 6.73 33.76 -2.81
CA VAL A 242 6.46 33.31 -1.44
C VAL A 242 5.52 34.33 -0.80
N ALA A 243 4.36 33.86 -0.37
CA ALA A 243 3.36 34.67 0.33
C ALA A 243 3.19 34.17 1.77
N SER A 244 2.71 35.04 2.64
CA SER A 244 2.33 34.70 4.02
C SER A 244 0.90 35.13 4.27
N ALA A 245 0.15 34.30 5.00
CA ALA A 245 -1.21 34.58 5.44
C ALA A 245 -1.28 34.48 6.97
N TRP A 246 -2.21 35.22 7.56
CA TRP A 246 -2.49 35.24 9.00
C TRP A 246 -3.10 33.93 9.48
N ASP A 247 -3.96 33.32 8.66
CA ASP A 247 -4.61 32.04 8.92
C ASP A 247 -4.93 31.29 7.62
N SER A 248 -5.46 30.08 7.76
CA SER A 248 -5.78 29.19 6.64
C SER A 248 -6.98 29.68 5.80
N GLU A 249 -7.88 30.47 6.38
CA GLU A 249 -9.03 31.03 5.65
C GLU A 249 -8.56 32.15 4.71
N GLU A 250 -7.67 33.01 5.19
CA GLU A 250 -7.03 34.03 4.37
C GLU A 250 -6.17 33.41 3.27
N GLU A 251 -5.37 32.38 3.57
CA GLU A 251 -4.60 31.65 2.57
C GLU A 251 -5.52 31.09 1.46
N ALA A 252 -6.59 30.40 1.84
CA ALA A 252 -7.55 29.85 0.89
C ALA A 252 -8.21 30.94 0.04
N ARG A 253 -8.57 32.09 0.65
CA ARG A 253 -9.13 33.25 -0.07
C ARG A 253 -8.15 33.81 -1.08
N ALA A 254 -6.90 34.06 -0.69
CA ALA A 254 -5.86 34.61 -1.56
C ALA A 254 -5.57 33.69 -2.75
N ILE A 255 -5.43 32.38 -2.51
CA ILE A 255 -5.23 31.38 -3.56
C ILE A 255 -6.46 31.29 -4.48
N GLY A 256 -7.67 31.35 -3.93
CA GLY A 256 -8.90 31.38 -4.75
C GLY A 256 -8.98 32.59 -5.69
N GLU A 257 -8.59 33.77 -5.20
CA GLU A 257 -8.52 35.00 -6.01
C GLU A 257 -7.47 34.91 -7.13
N GLU A 258 -6.31 34.30 -6.85
CA GLU A 258 -5.26 34.07 -7.85
C GLU A 258 -5.72 33.08 -8.93
N ILE A 259 -6.38 31.99 -8.55
CA ILE A 259 -6.95 31.01 -9.49
C ILE A 259 -7.97 31.68 -10.41
N GLU A 260 -8.89 32.48 -9.88
CA GLU A 260 -9.84 33.23 -10.71
C GLU A 260 -9.14 34.22 -11.65
N SER A 261 -8.10 34.91 -11.17
CA SER A 261 -7.28 35.82 -11.98
C SER A 261 -6.65 35.09 -13.15
N LEU A 262 -6.03 33.94 -12.91
CA LEU A 262 -5.43 33.10 -13.95
C LEU A 262 -6.47 32.54 -14.93
N GLN A 263 -7.65 32.16 -14.44
CA GLN A 263 -8.75 31.70 -15.29
C GLN A 263 -9.27 32.83 -16.20
N ARG A 264 -9.38 34.08 -15.69
CA ARG A 264 -9.73 35.27 -16.51
C ARG A 264 -8.69 35.54 -17.60
N LYS A 265 -7.42 35.19 -17.36
CA LYS A 265 -6.33 35.24 -18.36
C LYS A 265 -6.36 34.06 -19.34
N GLY A 266 -7.30 33.12 -19.20
CA GLY A 266 -7.51 32.00 -20.12
C GLY A 266 -6.84 30.68 -19.72
N ASN A 267 -6.20 30.59 -18.56
CA ASN A 267 -5.56 29.35 -18.09
C ASN A 267 -6.60 28.33 -17.65
N SER A 268 -6.35 27.05 -17.96
CA SER A 268 -7.25 25.96 -17.59
C SER A 268 -7.09 25.59 -16.11
N LEU A 269 -8.20 25.30 -15.42
CA LEU A 269 -8.15 24.77 -14.05
C LEU A 269 -7.38 23.43 -13.97
N ASN A 270 -7.34 22.66 -15.07
CA ASN A 270 -6.61 21.40 -15.13
C ASN A 270 -5.08 21.58 -15.17
N GLU A 271 -4.58 22.80 -15.37
CA GLU A 271 -3.15 23.14 -15.36
C GLU A 271 -2.69 23.65 -13.99
N MET A 272 -3.60 23.72 -13.02
CA MET A 272 -3.35 24.22 -11.67
C MET A 272 -3.44 23.07 -10.66
N ALA A 273 -2.53 23.05 -9.70
CA ALA A 273 -2.55 22.08 -8.61
C ALA A 273 -2.19 22.75 -7.28
N ILE A 274 -2.90 22.35 -6.22
CA ILE A 274 -2.57 22.73 -4.84
C ILE A 274 -2.02 21.49 -4.15
N LEU A 275 -0.78 21.61 -3.65
CA LEU A 275 -0.10 20.56 -2.92
C LEU A 275 -0.05 20.94 -1.44
N VAL A 276 -0.63 20.10 -0.58
CA VAL A 276 -0.61 20.30 0.88
C VAL A 276 0.14 19.17 1.58
N ARG A 277 0.69 19.44 2.76
CA ARG A 277 1.45 18.46 3.53
C ARG A 277 0.57 17.37 4.14
N ALA A 278 -0.63 17.74 4.57
CA ALA A 278 -1.59 16.87 5.24
C ALA A 278 -3.02 17.10 4.71
N SER A 279 -3.80 16.02 4.65
CA SER A 279 -5.15 16.04 4.04
C SER A 279 -6.13 16.98 4.74
N PHE A 280 -5.98 17.21 6.04
CA PHE A 280 -6.86 18.13 6.77
C PHE A 280 -6.73 19.58 6.28
N GLN A 281 -5.60 19.96 5.69
CA GLN A 281 -5.37 21.30 5.14
C GLN A 281 -6.19 21.55 3.86
N MET A 282 -6.69 20.50 3.20
CA MET A 282 -7.49 20.64 1.97
C MET A 282 -8.83 21.33 2.26
N ARG A 283 -9.39 21.14 3.45
CA ARG A 283 -10.76 21.54 3.80
C ARG A 283 -11.05 23.03 3.56
N GLU A 284 -10.15 23.90 4.00
CA GLU A 284 -10.34 25.35 3.86
C GLU A 284 -10.37 25.79 2.38
N PHE A 285 -9.55 25.15 1.54
CA PHE A 285 -9.59 25.37 0.10
C PHE A 285 -10.89 24.84 -0.52
N GLU A 286 -11.35 23.66 -0.11
CA GLU A 286 -12.62 23.09 -0.59
C GLU A 286 -13.81 23.99 -0.25
N ASP A 287 -13.92 24.44 0.99
CA ASP A 287 -15.00 25.32 1.45
C ASP A 287 -14.98 26.66 0.69
N ARG A 288 -13.79 27.20 0.40
CA ARG A 288 -13.63 28.41 -0.42
C ARG A 288 -14.05 28.17 -1.88
N PHE A 289 -13.66 27.05 -2.48
CA PHE A 289 -14.01 26.73 -3.87
C PHE A 289 -15.51 26.49 -4.05
N VAL A 290 -16.15 25.84 -3.08
CA VAL A 290 -17.62 25.71 -3.05
C VAL A 290 -18.29 27.08 -3.01
N THR A 291 -17.78 27.99 -2.18
CA THR A 291 -18.30 29.36 -2.07
C THR A 291 -18.15 30.15 -3.38
N LEU A 292 -17.03 29.97 -4.09
CA LEU A 292 -16.77 30.62 -5.38
C LEU A 292 -17.45 29.91 -6.56
N GLY A 293 -17.99 28.71 -6.38
CA GLY A 293 -18.47 27.87 -7.49
C GLY A 293 -17.35 27.36 -8.40
N LEU A 294 -16.11 27.30 -7.90
CA LEU A 294 -14.96 26.78 -8.64
C LEU A 294 -14.98 25.25 -8.69
N SER A 295 -14.78 24.70 -9.89
CA SER A 295 -14.65 23.26 -10.07
C SER A 295 -13.29 22.78 -9.60
N TYR A 296 -13.25 21.75 -8.76
CA TYR A 296 -12.01 21.19 -8.24
C TYR A 296 -12.07 19.66 -8.14
N ARG A 297 -10.90 19.03 -7.98
CA ARG A 297 -10.78 17.59 -7.77
C ARG A 297 -9.82 17.32 -6.61
N VAL A 298 -10.28 16.57 -5.62
CA VAL A 298 -9.44 16.09 -4.53
C VAL A 298 -8.77 14.77 -4.92
N ILE A 299 -7.45 14.72 -4.81
CA ILE A 299 -6.66 13.49 -4.95
C ILE A 299 -6.21 13.06 -3.55
N GLY A 300 -6.57 11.84 -3.15
CA GLY A 300 -6.22 11.30 -1.82
C GLY A 300 -7.25 11.51 -0.71
N GLY A 301 -8.45 12.02 -1.02
CA GLY A 301 -9.61 11.98 -0.13
C GLY A 301 -10.12 10.55 0.13
N PRO A 302 -11.17 10.36 0.96
CA PRO A 302 -11.72 9.03 1.27
C PRO A 302 -12.03 8.28 -0.02
N ARG A 303 -11.34 7.15 -0.22
CA ARG A 303 -11.36 6.46 -1.51
C ARG A 303 -12.77 5.94 -1.78
N PHE A 304 -13.16 5.88 -3.05
CA PHE A 304 -14.48 5.39 -3.45
C PHE A 304 -14.83 4.03 -2.78
N TYR A 305 -13.87 3.10 -2.75
CA TYR A 305 -14.02 1.78 -2.14
C TYR A 305 -13.94 1.75 -0.61
N GLU A 306 -13.59 2.87 0.05
CA GLU A 306 -13.55 2.97 1.52
C GLU A 306 -14.91 3.40 2.10
N ARG A 307 -15.78 3.96 1.25
CA ARG A 307 -17.12 4.39 1.64
C ARG A 307 -17.94 3.22 2.19
N ARG A 308 -18.67 3.48 3.27
CA ARG A 308 -19.38 2.44 4.02
C ARG A 308 -20.34 1.65 3.12
N GLU A 309 -21.15 2.35 2.34
CA GLU A 309 -22.13 1.78 1.43
C GLU A 309 -21.49 0.93 0.33
N ILE A 310 -20.35 1.35 -0.21
CA ILE A 310 -19.61 0.60 -1.24
C ILE A 310 -19.02 -0.67 -0.65
N ARG A 311 -18.45 -0.60 0.55
CA ARG A 311 -17.92 -1.76 1.27
C ARG A 311 -19.00 -2.76 1.67
N ASP A 312 -20.15 -2.27 2.13
CA ASP A 312 -21.28 -3.11 2.49
C ASP A 312 -21.77 -3.88 1.25
N ALA A 313 -21.92 -3.20 0.10
CA ALA A 313 -22.28 -3.86 -1.16
C ALA A 313 -21.22 -4.87 -1.63
N LEU A 314 -19.93 -4.52 -1.56
CA LEU A 314 -18.84 -5.44 -1.91
C LEU A 314 -18.80 -6.67 -1.01
N ALA A 315 -19.10 -6.53 0.27
CA ALA A 315 -19.15 -7.67 1.20
C ALA A 315 -20.27 -8.66 0.83
N TYR A 316 -21.43 -8.19 0.35
CA TYR A 316 -22.45 -9.09 -0.22
C TYR A 316 -21.92 -9.89 -1.41
N PHE A 317 -21.26 -9.23 -2.37
CA PHE A 317 -20.71 -9.92 -3.53
C PHE A 317 -19.60 -10.91 -3.14
N ARG A 318 -18.75 -10.55 -2.17
CA ARG A 318 -17.69 -11.42 -1.64
C ARG A 318 -18.28 -12.69 -1.02
N VAL A 319 -19.32 -12.59 -0.19
CA VAL A 319 -19.97 -13.77 0.42
C VAL A 319 -20.62 -14.68 -0.62
N VAL A 320 -21.20 -14.10 -1.68
CA VAL A 320 -21.81 -14.89 -2.77
C VAL A 320 -20.75 -15.65 -3.57
N VAL A 321 -19.63 -15.01 -3.88
CA VAL A 321 -18.54 -15.62 -4.66
C VAL A 321 -17.69 -16.57 -3.80
N GLN A 322 -17.43 -16.20 -2.55
CA GLN A 322 -16.65 -16.93 -1.56
C GLN A 322 -17.44 -17.02 -0.24
N PRO A 323 -18.28 -18.05 -0.06
CA PRO A 323 -19.03 -18.25 1.19
C PRO A 323 -18.14 -18.46 2.42
N ALA A 324 -16.85 -18.76 2.23
CA ALA A 324 -15.89 -18.88 3.31
C ALA A 324 -15.39 -17.53 3.87
N ASP A 325 -15.81 -16.40 3.30
CA ASP A 325 -15.38 -15.06 3.70
C ASP A 325 -16.12 -14.60 4.98
N ASP A 326 -15.68 -15.11 6.13
CA ASP A 326 -16.24 -14.80 7.45
C ASP A 326 -16.26 -13.29 7.74
N LEU A 327 -15.23 -12.56 7.31
CA LEU A 327 -15.10 -11.11 7.56
C LEU A 327 -16.16 -10.32 6.77
N ALA A 328 -16.37 -10.68 5.50
CA ALA A 328 -17.44 -10.10 4.71
C ALA A 328 -18.80 -10.45 5.31
N PHE A 329 -19.03 -11.71 5.69
CA PHE A 329 -20.29 -12.15 6.28
C PHE A 329 -20.64 -11.40 7.57
N GLU A 330 -19.69 -11.31 8.51
CA GLU A 330 -19.87 -10.60 9.78
C GLU A 330 -20.21 -9.12 9.56
N ARG A 331 -19.62 -8.48 8.54
CA ARG A 331 -19.94 -7.09 8.18
C ARG A 331 -21.40 -6.91 7.77
N ILE A 332 -21.96 -7.84 6.99
CA ILE A 332 -23.28 -7.68 6.36
C ILE A 332 -24.41 -8.41 7.08
N ILE A 333 -24.11 -9.33 7.99
CA ILE A 333 -25.11 -10.19 8.65
C ILE A 333 -26.23 -9.37 9.30
N ASN A 334 -25.92 -8.19 9.85
CA ASN A 334 -26.89 -7.27 10.45
C ASN A 334 -27.00 -5.92 9.71
N THR A 335 -26.59 -5.86 8.45
CA THR A 335 -26.68 -4.66 7.59
C THR A 335 -27.36 -4.99 6.25
N PRO A 336 -28.65 -4.66 6.03
CA PRO A 336 -29.55 -3.91 6.91
C PRO A 336 -29.91 -4.69 8.20
N LYS A 337 -30.43 -4.00 9.22
CA LYS A 337 -30.74 -4.60 10.52
C LYS A 337 -31.66 -5.81 10.39
N ARG A 338 -31.23 -6.95 10.97
CA ARG A 338 -31.96 -8.23 11.03
C ARG A 338 -32.23 -8.71 12.46
N ALA A 339 -32.02 -7.84 13.45
CA ALA A 339 -32.16 -8.15 14.87
C ALA A 339 -31.23 -9.29 15.37
N ILE A 340 -30.07 -9.46 14.74
CA ILE A 340 -29.04 -10.39 15.19
C ILE A 340 -28.14 -9.66 16.19
N GLY A 341 -28.18 -10.07 17.46
CA GLY A 341 -27.42 -9.47 18.55
C GLY A 341 -26.09 -10.16 18.84
N ASP A 342 -25.28 -9.56 19.72
CA ASP A 342 -23.92 -10.02 20.04
C ASP A 342 -23.87 -11.46 20.58
N VAL A 343 -24.89 -11.88 21.34
CA VAL A 343 -25.00 -13.25 21.87
C VAL A 343 -25.13 -14.25 20.72
N ALA A 344 -25.95 -13.96 19.72
CA ALA A 344 -26.15 -14.84 18.56
C ALA A 344 -24.88 -14.93 17.71
N LEU A 345 -24.18 -13.80 17.50
CA LEU A 345 -22.89 -13.78 16.82
C LEU A 345 -21.85 -14.60 17.57
N LYS A 346 -21.77 -14.48 18.90
CA LYS A 346 -20.85 -15.27 19.71
C LYS A 346 -21.13 -16.78 19.57
N THR A 347 -22.38 -17.20 19.71
CA THR A 347 -22.76 -18.61 19.51
C THR A 347 -22.36 -19.12 18.13
N LEU A 348 -22.55 -18.30 17.10
CA LEU A 348 -22.14 -18.62 15.73
C LEU A 348 -20.62 -18.80 15.62
N HIS A 349 -19.83 -17.88 16.18
CA HIS A 349 -18.37 -17.97 16.18
C HIS A 349 -17.87 -19.20 16.94
N ASP A 350 -18.46 -19.50 18.10
CA ASP A 350 -18.08 -20.66 18.92
C ASP A 350 -18.36 -21.97 18.16
N ALA A 351 -19.51 -22.07 17.48
CA ALA A 351 -19.85 -23.23 16.65
C ALA A 351 -18.91 -23.37 15.44
N ALA A 352 -18.67 -22.28 14.71
CA ALA A 352 -17.77 -22.26 13.55
C ALA A 352 -16.34 -22.66 13.95
N ARG A 353 -15.84 -22.15 15.09
CA ARG A 353 -14.51 -22.49 15.62
C ARG A 353 -14.41 -23.95 16.04
N ALA A 354 -15.42 -24.46 16.76
CA ALA A 354 -15.43 -25.84 17.24
C ALA A 354 -15.42 -26.85 16.09
N ARG A 355 -16.12 -26.56 14.99
CA ARG A 355 -16.24 -27.43 13.81
C ARG A 355 -15.22 -27.13 12.71
N ARG A 356 -14.46 -26.03 12.83
CA ARG A 356 -13.53 -25.52 11.82
C ARG A 356 -14.20 -25.32 10.45
N ILE A 357 -15.41 -24.76 10.46
CA ILE A 357 -16.19 -24.43 9.26
C ILE A 357 -16.40 -22.92 9.16
N PRO A 358 -16.68 -22.37 7.96
CA PRO A 358 -17.01 -20.96 7.82
C PRO A 358 -18.31 -20.55 8.53
N LEU A 359 -18.44 -19.26 8.85
CA LEU A 359 -19.61 -18.68 9.53
C LEU A 359 -20.90 -18.87 8.74
N VAL A 360 -20.86 -18.77 7.41
CA VAL A 360 -22.05 -18.97 6.56
C VAL A 360 -22.57 -20.42 6.70
N GLN A 361 -21.65 -21.38 6.73
CA GLN A 361 -21.99 -22.79 6.90
C GLN A 361 -22.52 -23.05 8.32
N ALA A 362 -21.82 -22.54 9.35
CA ALA A 362 -22.27 -22.65 10.73
C ALA A 362 -23.66 -22.04 10.94
N ALA A 363 -23.97 -20.91 10.30
CA ALA A 363 -25.28 -20.26 10.38
C ALA A 363 -26.36 -21.13 9.74
N THR A 364 -26.06 -21.74 8.60
CA THR A 364 -26.98 -22.66 7.92
C THR A 364 -27.27 -23.89 8.79
N GLU A 365 -26.24 -24.49 9.38
CA GLU A 365 -26.39 -25.66 10.26
C GLU A 365 -27.20 -25.33 11.52
N ILE A 366 -26.94 -24.20 12.18
CA ILE A 366 -27.65 -23.79 13.39
C ILE A 366 -29.15 -23.56 13.13
N VAL A 367 -29.51 -23.02 11.96
CA VAL A 367 -30.92 -22.79 11.61
C VAL A 367 -31.65 -24.10 11.24
N GLN A 368 -30.92 -25.14 10.86
CA GLN A 368 -31.48 -26.44 10.50
C GLN A 368 -31.69 -27.37 11.72
N THR A 369 -31.01 -27.11 12.83
CA THR A 369 -31.24 -27.73 14.16
C THR A 369 -32.27 -26.96 14.96
#